data_AF-A0A953FXS0-F1
#
_entry.id   AF-A0A953FXS0-F1
#
_cell.length_a   1.000
_cell.length_b   1.000
_cell.length_c   1.000
_cell.angle_alpha   90.00
_cell.angle_beta   90.00
_cell.angle_gamma   90.00
#
_symmetry.space_group_name_H-M   'P 1'
#
loop_
_entity.id
_entity.type
_entity.pdbx_description
1 polymer ?
#
loop_
_entity_poly.entity_id
_entity_poly.type
_entity_poly.pdbx_seq_one_letter_code
_entity_poly.pdbx_strand_id
1 'polypeptide(L)'
;MESEVFELVINGVHDTSTTTRANIIELLKPRCRATVKDLESALHRGGLVVERSSKPEGLSALQADLIRAGAQVAIVRAPGLSSAPAGDTSTFPAFYHKYCKGLIGCLERMDPKQLEELTKDFLQARARRSQIFVIGNGGSAANASHWGNDFSKPRFKDPKSLFRVISLTDNLSWISATANDEGYDLIFVNQLKTLMQPNDLVLAISSSGNSPNVIKAVEFAKAGGATTYAIVGFDGGKLMQIADKPLYIPSKKGQYGFMEDITLVIGHIISIYLYEHDQELFE
;
A
#
# COMPACT_ATOMS: atom_id res chain seq x y z
N MET A 1 12.04 -17.66 16.72
CA MET A 1 13.13 -16.65 16.70
C MET A 1 12.88 -15.78 15.50
N GLU A 2 12.43 -14.54 15.69
CA GLU A 2 12.34 -13.58 14.58
C GLU A 2 13.76 -13.38 14.03
N SER A 3 13.93 -13.52 12.72
CA SER A 3 15.19 -13.26 12.04
C SER A 3 15.48 -11.77 12.08
N GLU A 4 16.47 -11.36 12.88
CA GLU A 4 17.01 -10.00 12.84
C GLU A 4 17.67 -9.78 11.46
N VAL A 5 17.16 -8.81 10.70
CA VAL A 5 17.72 -8.44 9.40
C VAL A 5 18.78 -7.35 9.65
N PHE A 6 20.02 -7.64 9.25
CA PHE A 6 21.17 -6.75 9.35
C PHE A 6 21.60 -6.32 7.96
N GLU A 7 21.78 -5.03 7.73
CA GLU A 7 22.37 -4.54 6.48
C GLU A 7 23.87 -4.28 6.69
N LEU A 8 24.70 -4.75 5.77
CA LEU A 8 26.13 -4.51 5.77
C LEU A 8 26.53 -3.89 4.42
N VAL A 9 27.04 -2.66 4.48
CA VAL A 9 27.62 -1.98 3.32
C VAL A 9 29.13 -2.02 3.44
N ILE A 10 29.83 -2.44 2.38
CA ILE A 10 31.29 -2.40 2.33
C ILE A 10 31.69 -1.81 0.99
N ASN A 11 32.45 -0.71 1.01
CA ASN A 11 32.93 -0.01 -0.18
C ASN A 11 31.80 0.38 -1.17
N GLY A 12 30.62 0.73 -0.66
CA GLY A 12 29.47 1.13 -1.49
C GLY A 12 28.74 -0.01 -2.21
N VAL A 13 29.11 -1.27 -1.95
CA VAL A 13 28.36 -2.45 -2.43
C VAL A 13 27.40 -2.89 -1.32
N HIS A 14 26.09 -2.87 -1.63
CA HIS A 14 25.06 -3.44 -0.76
C HIS A 14 25.05 -4.96 -0.92
N ASP A 15 25.27 -5.69 0.16
CA ASP A 15 25.00 -7.13 0.20
C ASP A 15 23.78 -7.37 1.10
N THR A 16 22.63 -7.57 0.46
CA THR A 16 21.35 -7.87 1.14
C THR A 16 21.12 -9.38 1.28
N SER A 17 22.04 -10.22 0.81
CA SER A 17 21.75 -11.63 0.51
C SER A 17 22.01 -12.64 1.63
N THR A 18 22.55 -12.26 2.81
CA THR A 18 22.75 -13.23 3.90
C THR A 18 22.73 -12.61 5.30
N THR A 19 21.58 -12.69 5.97
CA THR A 19 21.30 -12.00 7.24
C THR A 19 21.28 -12.92 8.45
N THR A 20 22.46 -13.38 8.89
CA THR A 20 22.63 -13.92 10.25
C THR A 20 23.86 -13.30 10.92
N ARG A 21 23.83 -13.16 12.25
CA ARG A 21 24.96 -12.60 13.04
C ARG A 21 26.28 -13.34 12.77
N ALA A 22 26.22 -14.65 12.55
CA ALA A 22 27.39 -15.48 12.27
C ALA A 22 28.09 -15.06 10.96
N ASN A 23 27.33 -14.86 9.88
CA ASN A 23 27.88 -14.49 8.58
C ASN A 23 28.57 -13.10 8.62
N ILE A 24 28.02 -12.15 9.37
CA ILE A 24 28.62 -10.82 9.54
C ILE A 24 29.95 -10.91 10.28
N ILE A 25 30.04 -11.73 11.32
CA ILE A 25 31.28 -11.92 12.08
C ILE A 25 32.34 -12.56 11.18
N GLU A 26 32.00 -13.60 10.42
CA GLU A 26 32.93 -14.22 9.47
C GLU A 26 33.47 -13.22 8.45
N LEU A 27 32.63 -12.27 8.00
CA LEU A 27 33.01 -11.29 7.00
C LEU A 27 33.86 -10.13 7.57
N LEU A 28 33.59 -9.73 8.82
CA LEU A 28 34.32 -8.65 9.50
C LEU A 28 35.63 -9.11 10.16
N LYS A 29 35.68 -10.35 10.65
CA LYS A 29 36.79 -10.84 11.47
C LYS A 29 38.16 -10.84 10.75
N PRO A 30 38.29 -11.20 9.46
CA PRO A 30 39.55 -11.10 8.73
C PRO A 30 40.01 -9.66 8.51
N ARG A 31 39.08 -8.70 8.64
CA ARG A 31 39.30 -7.29 8.30
C ARG A 31 39.58 -6.45 9.54
N CYS A 32 39.31 -6.92 10.75
CA CYS A 32 39.54 -6.16 11.98
C CYS A 32 40.25 -6.98 13.07
N ARG A 33 40.90 -6.28 14.02
CA ARG A 33 41.62 -6.91 15.13
C ARG A 33 40.72 -7.32 16.29
N ALA A 34 39.47 -6.87 16.30
CA ALA A 34 38.48 -7.18 17.32
C ALA A 34 38.26 -8.68 17.49
N THR A 35 38.08 -9.16 18.71
CA THR A 35 37.76 -10.58 18.94
C THR A 35 36.35 -10.90 18.43
N VAL A 36 36.07 -12.19 18.20
CA VAL A 36 34.71 -12.63 17.85
C VAL A 36 33.71 -12.18 18.93
N LYS A 37 34.10 -12.30 20.21
CA LYS A 37 33.30 -11.86 21.35
C LYS A 37 33.02 -10.35 21.34
N ASP A 38 33.97 -9.53 20.90
CA ASP A 38 33.78 -8.07 20.78
C ASP A 38 32.77 -7.74 19.67
N LEU A 39 32.86 -8.43 18.54
CA LEU A 39 31.94 -8.29 17.40
C LEU A 39 30.53 -8.78 17.78
N GLU A 40 30.41 -9.94 18.43
CA GLU A 40 29.15 -10.46 18.95
C GLU A 40 28.51 -9.49 19.95
N SER A 41 29.31 -8.97 20.89
CA SER A 41 28.85 -8.02 21.91
C SER A 41 28.36 -6.72 21.27
N ALA A 42 29.02 -6.24 20.22
CA ALA A 42 28.62 -5.06 19.48
C ALA A 42 27.34 -5.27 18.65
N LEU A 43 27.21 -6.43 18.00
CA LEU A 43 25.99 -6.81 17.29
C LEU A 43 24.81 -7.00 18.25
N HIS A 44 25.05 -7.58 19.43
CA HIS A 44 24.04 -7.77 20.47
C HIS A 44 23.49 -6.45 21.04
N ARG A 45 24.31 -5.40 21.10
CA ARG A 45 23.92 -4.06 21.60
C ARG A 45 23.17 -3.20 20.57
N GLY A 46 22.84 -3.73 19.39
CA GLY A 46 22.03 -3.03 18.40
C GLY A 46 22.82 -2.23 17.36
N GLY A 47 24.08 -2.59 17.10
CA GLY A 47 24.80 -2.20 15.88
C GLY A 47 25.97 -1.23 16.04
N LEU A 48 26.88 -1.28 15.06
CA LEU A 48 28.04 -0.41 14.87
C LEU A 48 27.71 0.60 13.76
N VAL A 49 27.64 1.89 14.09
CA VAL A 49 27.56 2.97 13.10
C VAL A 49 28.92 3.65 13.00
N VAL A 50 29.44 3.77 11.78
CA VAL A 50 30.69 4.47 11.51
C VAL A 50 30.55 5.26 10.20
N GLU A 51 30.41 6.58 10.28
CA GLU A 51 30.49 7.48 9.12
C GLU A 51 31.92 7.99 8.91
N ARG A 52 32.37 8.04 7.65
CA ARG A 52 33.73 8.50 7.25
C ARG A 52 34.09 9.91 7.76
N SER A 53 33.10 10.72 8.13
CA SER A 53 33.25 12.11 8.59
C SER A 53 33.49 12.24 10.10
N SER A 54 33.38 11.14 10.86
CA SER A 54 33.50 11.18 12.32
C SER A 54 34.97 11.32 12.75
N LYS A 55 35.30 12.38 13.49
CA LYS A 55 36.64 12.54 14.08
C LYS A 55 36.92 11.37 15.06
N PRO A 56 38.18 10.89 15.20
CA PRO A 56 38.50 9.73 16.05
C PRO A 56 38.19 9.93 17.55
N GLU A 57 38.05 11.18 17.97
CA GLU A 57 37.77 11.59 19.34
C GLU A 57 36.34 11.19 19.73
N GLY A 58 36.19 10.17 20.58
CA GLY A 58 34.90 9.65 21.04
C GLY A 58 34.48 8.30 20.47
N LEU A 59 35.29 7.70 19.57
CA LEU A 59 35.04 6.36 19.06
C LEU A 59 35.51 5.28 20.05
N SER A 60 34.77 4.19 20.14
CA SER A 60 35.26 2.98 20.82
C SER A 60 36.44 2.36 20.07
N ALA A 61 37.28 1.60 20.77
CA ALA A 61 38.44 0.92 20.17
C ALA A 61 38.05 0.05 18.96
N LEU A 62 36.89 -0.59 19.04
CA LEU A 62 36.30 -1.39 17.96
C LEU A 62 35.95 -0.56 16.72
N GLN A 63 35.31 0.60 16.90
CA GLN A 63 34.97 1.51 15.79
C GLN A 63 36.22 2.06 15.13
N ALA A 64 37.23 2.46 15.91
CA ALA A 64 38.49 2.95 15.38
C ALA A 64 39.26 1.89 14.57
N ASP A 65 39.23 0.63 15.00
CA ASP A 65 39.85 -0.49 14.27
C ASP A 65 39.14 -0.82 12.96
N LEU A 66 37.80 -0.73 12.92
CA LEU A 66 37.02 -0.95 11.70
C LEU A 66 37.22 0.15 10.66
N ILE A 67 37.35 1.41 11.09
CA ILE A 67 37.73 2.53 10.21
C ILE A 67 39.12 2.30 9.62
N ARG A 68 40.10 1.94 10.46
CA ARG A 68 41.49 1.68 10.03
C ARG A 68 41.58 0.54 9.02
N ALA A 69 40.65 -0.41 9.08
CA ALA A 69 40.53 -1.49 8.12
C ALA A 69 39.87 -1.12 6.79
N GLY A 70 39.47 0.15 6.60
CA GLY A 70 38.79 0.62 5.40
C GLY A 70 37.32 0.21 5.30
N ALA A 71 36.73 -0.32 6.37
CA ALA A 71 35.34 -0.77 6.37
C ALA A 71 34.39 0.43 6.59
N GLN A 72 33.50 0.70 5.62
CA GLN A 72 32.37 1.62 5.80
C GLN A 72 31.19 0.89 6.43
N VAL A 73 31.29 0.50 7.70
CA VAL A 73 30.22 -0.28 8.34
C VAL A 73 29.08 0.64 8.79
N ALA A 74 27.93 0.56 8.12
CA ALA A 74 26.67 1.11 8.59
C ALA A 74 25.77 -0.04 9.06
N ILE A 75 25.69 -0.28 10.38
CA ILE A 75 24.62 -1.12 10.95
C ILE A 75 23.49 -0.19 11.36
N VAL A 76 22.47 -0.06 10.51
CA VAL A 76 21.29 0.75 10.81
C VAL A 76 20.43 0.00 11.82
N ARG A 77 20.43 0.47 13.07
CA ARG A 77 19.28 0.26 13.96
C ARG A 77 18.16 1.13 13.40
N ALA A 78 17.04 0.56 12.99
CA ALA A 78 15.83 1.37 12.81
C ALA A 78 15.60 2.12 14.14
N PRO A 79 15.67 3.46 14.18
CA PRO A 79 15.49 4.20 15.42
C PRO A 79 14.03 4.07 15.82
N GLY A 80 13.74 3.35 16.91
CA GLY A 80 12.37 3.30 17.47
C GLY A 80 12.03 2.10 18.34
N LEU A 81 12.71 0.96 18.23
CA LEU A 81 12.47 -0.19 19.12
C LEU A 81 13.55 -0.26 20.20
N SER A 82 13.31 0.51 21.25
CA SER A 82 13.81 0.20 22.59
C SER A 82 13.42 -1.24 22.91
N SER A 83 14.39 -2.03 23.40
CA SER A 83 14.15 -3.28 24.11
C SER A 83 13.43 -2.95 25.42
N ALA A 84 12.15 -2.60 25.33
CA ALA A 84 11.27 -2.59 26.48
C ALA A 84 11.09 -4.05 26.93
N PRO A 85 11.18 -4.34 28.23
CA PRO A 85 11.04 -5.69 28.77
C PRO A 85 9.66 -6.20 28.41
N ALA A 86 9.53 -7.19 27.50
CA ALA A 86 8.25 -7.68 26.98
C ALA A 86 7.17 -6.57 27.00
N GLY A 87 7.51 -5.44 26.37
CA GLY A 87 6.94 -4.14 26.72
C GLY A 87 5.41 -4.14 26.62
N ASP A 88 4.78 -3.53 27.62
CA ASP A 88 3.34 -3.34 27.65
C ASP A 88 2.84 -2.80 26.29
N THR A 89 2.17 -3.68 25.53
CA THR A 89 1.60 -3.35 24.23
C THR A 89 0.44 -2.35 24.33
N SER A 90 0.06 -1.93 25.55
CA SER A 90 -0.93 -0.90 25.80
C SER A 90 -0.42 0.53 25.57
N THR A 91 0.90 0.75 25.52
CA THR A 91 1.43 2.10 25.29
C THR A 91 1.20 2.57 23.86
N PHE A 92 0.88 3.86 23.69
CA PHE A 92 0.63 4.43 22.37
C PHE A 92 1.81 4.28 21.38
N PRO A 93 3.09 4.49 21.77
CA PRO A 93 4.21 4.25 20.86
C PRO A 93 4.33 2.79 20.39
N ALA A 94 4.09 1.82 21.27
CA ALA A 94 4.08 0.41 20.89
C ALA A 94 2.93 0.10 19.93
N PHE A 95 1.73 0.67 20.17
CA PHE A 95 0.59 0.56 19.27
C PHE A 95 0.89 1.17 17.89
N TYR A 96 1.48 2.36 17.84
CA TYR A 96 1.87 3.04 16.60
C TYR A 96 2.78 2.15 15.74
N HIS A 97 3.87 1.64 16.30
CA HIS A 97 4.79 0.78 15.56
C HIS A 97 4.14 -0.55 15.13
N LYS A 98 3.27 -1.12 15.97
CA LYS A 98 2.48 -2.32 15.61
C LYS A 98 1.53 -2.04 14.45
N TYR A 99 0.85 -0.89 14.45
CA TYR A 99 -0.04 -0.46 13.38
C TYR A 99 0.74 -0.31 12.07
N CYS A 100 1.84 0.46 12.07
CA CYS A 100 2.70 0.66 10.90
C CYS A 100 3.23 -0.68 10.35
N LYS A 101 3.78 -1.56 11.20
CA LYS A 101 4.27 -2.88 10.80
C LYS A 101 3.14 -3.71 10.15
N GLY A 102 1.94 -3.65 10.71
CA GLY A 102 0.78 -4.34 10.17
C GLY A 102 0.35 -3.81 8.81
N LEU A 103 0.28 -2.49 8.65
CA LEU A 103 -0.10 -1.81 7.40
C LEU A 103 0.91 -2.10 6.29
N ILE A 104 2.21 -1.91 6.57
CA ILE A 104 3.31 -2.22 5.64
C ILE A 104 3.25 -3.68 5.22
N GLY A 105 3.10 -4.59 6.19
CA GLY A 105 3.02 -6.02 5.88
C GLY A 105 1.81 -6.37 4.99
N CYS A 106 0.70 -5.62 5.06
CA CYS A 106 -0.41 -5.82 4.14
C CYS A 106 -0.06 -5.34 2.73
N LEU A 107 0.58 -4.17 2.59
CA LEU A 107 1.05 -3.64 1.31
C LEU A 107 2.05 -4.59 0.63
N GLU A 108 3.03 -5.10 1.38
CA GLU A 108 4.05 -6.04 0.86
C GLU A 108 3.47 -7.37 0.36
N ARG A 109 2.31 -7.78 0.89
CA ARG A 109 1.62 -9.02 0.47
C ARG A 109 0.64 -8.80 -0.67
N MET A 110 0.39 -7.57 -1.09
CA MET A 110 -0.45 -7.32 -2.25
C MET A 110 0.26 -7.81 -3.51
N ASP A 111 -0.51 -8.34 -4.45
CA ASP A 111 0.02 -8.69 -5.77
C ASP A 111 0.04 -7.44 -6.66
N PRO A 112 1.22 -6.92 -7.06
CA PRO A 112 1.30 -5.74 -7.92
C PRO A 112 0.63 -5.94 -9.28
N LYS A 113 0.45 -7.19 -9.75
CA LYS A 113 -0.26 -7.46 -11.00
C LYS A 113 -1.71 -7.01 -10.97
N GLN A 114 -2.37 -7.07 -9.81
CA GLN A 114 -3.76 -6.59 -9.68
C GLN A 114 -3.86 -5.07 -9.90
N LEU A 115 -2.84 -4.32 -9.47
CA LEU A 115 -2.75 -2.88 -9.68
C LEU A 115 -2.38 -2.56 -11.14
N GLU A 116 -1.50 -3.36 -11.74
CA GLU A 116 -1.14 -3.24 -13.15
C GLU A 116 -2.36 -3.47 -14.06
N GLU A 117 -3.16 -4.50 -13.78
CA GLU A 117 -4.40 -4.80 -14.50
C GLU A 117 -5.42 -3.68 -14.38
N LEU A 118 -5.64 -3.15 -13.17
CA LEU A 118 -6.53 -2.02 -12.96
C LEU A 118 -6.04 -0.78 -13.73
N THR A 119 -4.75 -0.49 -13.69
CA THR A 119 -4.14 0.63 -14.42
C THR A 119 -4.34 0.49 -15.94
N LYS A 120 -4.15 -0.72 -16.49
CA LYS A 120 -4.42 -1.02 -17.90
C LYS A 120 -5.89 -0.78 -18.25
N ASP A 121 -6.82 -1.19 -17.40
CA ASP A 121 -8.24 -0.98 -17.65
C ASP A 121 -8.64 0.50 -17.56
N PHE A 122 -8.00 1.29 -16.69
CA PHE A 122 -8.14 2.76 -16.70
C PHE A 122 -7.73 3.34 -18.06
N LEU A 123 -6.58 2.93 -18.59
CA LEU A 123 -6.09 3.39 -19.90
C LEU A 123 -7.03 2.99 -21.04
N GLN A 124 -7.57 1.77 -21.00
CA GLN A 124 -8.56 1.31 -21.98
C GLN A 124 -9.88 2.10 -21.88
N ALA A 125 -10.35 2.37 -20.66
CA ALA A 125 -11.55 3.19 -20.44
C ALA A 125 -11.36 4.59 -21.03
N ARG A 126 -10.19 5.20 -20.81
CA ARG A 126 -9.80 6.47 -21.42
C ARG A 126 -9.82 6.41 -22.95
N ALA A 127 -9.19 5.40 -23.55
CA ALA A 127 -9.14 5.23 -25.00
C ALA A 127 -10.54 5.08 -25.63
N ARG A 128 -11.45 4.39 -24.95
CA ARG A 128 -12.86 4.22 -25.35
C ARG A 128 -13.75 5.41 -24.98
N ARG A 129 -13.23 6.38 -24.24
CA ARG A 129 -13.99 7.47 -23.59
C ARG A 129 -15.11 6.96 -22.68
N SER A 130 -14.96 5.76 -22.15
CA SER A 130 -15.87 5.15 -21.16
C SER A 130 -15.84 5.91 -19.84
N GLN A 131 -16.92 5.81 -19.08
CA GLN A 131 -17.01 6.29 -17.71
C GLN A 131 -16.44 5.25 -16.73
N ILE A 132 -15.79 5.74 -15.67
CA ILE A 132 -15.38 4.95 -14.52
C ILE A 132 -16.21 5.42 -13.32
N PHE A 133 -16.98 4.53 -12.74
CA PHE A 133 -17.77 4.76 -11.55
C PHE A 133 -17.07 4.16 -10.34
N VAL A 134 -16.98 4.92 -9.24
CA VAL A 134 -16.44 4.42 -7.97
C VAL A 134 -17.56 4.43 -6.92
N ILE A 135 -17.72 3.31 -6.22
CA ILE A 135 -18.78 3.13 -5.22
C ILE A 135 -18.23 2.52 -3.93
N GLY A 136 -18.85 2.83 -2.80
CA GLY A 136 -18.46 2.29 -1.49
C GLY A 136 -19.26 2.92 -0.35
N ASN A 137 -19.14 2.37 0.86
CA ASN A 137 -19.83 2.85 2.07
C ASN A 137 -18.82 3.35 3.13
N GLY A 138 -19.18 4.35 3.93
CA GLY A 138 -18.35 4.82 5.05
C GLY A 138 -16.98 5.32 4.58
N GLY A 139 -15.88 4.86 5.19
CA GLY A 139 -14.53 5.21 4.73
C GLY A 139 -14.24 4.78 3.28
N SER A 140 -14.87 3.70 2.81
CA SER A 140 -14.82 3.34 1.39
C SER A 140 -15.54 4.35 0.50
N ALA A 141 -16.59 5.02 1.01
CA ALA A 141 -17.24 6.12 0.29
C ALA A 141 -16.32 7.35 0.22
N ALA A 142 -15.63 7.69 1.31
CA ALA A 142 -14.65 8.77 1.32
C ALA A 142 -13.52 8.52 0.31
N ASN A 143 -13.01 7.28 0.23
CA ASN A 143 -12.04 6.90 -0.79
C ASN A 143 -12.62 6.94 -2.21
N ALA A 144 -13.88 6.53 -2.40
CA ALA A 144 -14.55 6.63 -3.70
C ALA A 144 -14.63 8.08 -4.18
N SER A 145 -15.06 9.01 -3.32
CA SER A 145 -15.06 10.45 -3.60
C SER A 145 -13.65 10.97 -3.88
N HIS A 146 -12.67 10.57 -3.09
CA HIS A 146 -11.28 10.97 -3.28
C HIS A 146 -10.74 10.50 -4.64
N TRP A 147 -10.97 9.24 -5.01
CA TRP A 147 -10.60 8.71 -6.33
C TRP A 147 -11.34 9.44 -7.45
N GLY A 148 -12.64 9.70 -7.26
CA GLY A 148 -13.44 10.55 -8.16
C GLY A 148 -12.74 11.87 -8.44
N ASN A 149 -12.30 12.58 -7.40
CA ASN A 149 -11.53 13.82 -7.53
C ASN A 149 -10.15 13.59 -8.19
N ASP A 150 -9.38 12.63 -7.71
CA ASP A 150 -7.97 12.50 -8.07
C ASP A 150 -7.75 12.09 -9.52
N PHE A 151 -8.60 11.20 -10.03
CA PHE A 151 -8.54 10.75 -11.41
C PHE A 151 -9.27 11.68 -12.39
N SER A 152 -10.30 12.42 -11.96
CA SER A 152 -11.04 13.33 -12.86
C SER A 152 -10.44 14.73 -12.96
N LYS A 153 -9.73 15.19 -11.91
CA LYS A 153 -9.13 16.53 -11.88
C LYS A 153 -8.16 16.69 -13.07
N PRO A 154 -8.24 17.78 -13.84
CA PRO A 154 -7.33 18.02 -14.95
C PRO A 154 -5.92 18.31 -14.41
N ARG A 155 -5.10 17.26 -14.33
CA ARG A 155 -3.66 17.36 -14.04
C ARG A 155 -2.83 17.22 -15.31
N PHE A 156 -3.41 16.64 -16.36
CA PHE A 156 -2.75 16.42 -17.64
C PHE A 156 -2.81 17.66 -18.53
N LYS A 157 -1.77 17.85 -19.36
CA LYS A 157 -1.70 18.96 -20.31
C LYS A 157 -2.60 18.75 -21.52
N ASP A 158 -2.77 17.51 -21.98
CA ASP A 158 -3.67 17.18 -23.10
C ASP A 158 -5.07 16.81 -22.57
N PRO A 159 -6.14 17.48 -23.05
CA PRO A 159 -7.52 17.10 -22.75
C PRO A 159 -7.88 15.63 -23.07
N LYS A 160 -7.16 14.99 -24.00
CA LYS A 160 -7.34 13.57 -24.33
C LYS A 160 -6.80 12.62 -23.26
N SER A 161 -5.91 13.11 -22.38
CA SER A 161 -5.39 12.34 -21.25
C SER A 161 -6.38 12.26 -20.07
N LEU A 162 -7.49 13.01 -20.10
CA LEU A 162 -8.45 13.09 -19.01
C LEU A 162 -9.24 11.79 -18.84
N PHE A 163 -9.41 11.36 -17.60
CA PHE A 163 -10.29 10.24 -17.24
C PHE A 163 -11.67 10.74 -16.86
N ARG A 164 -12.71 10.01 -17.28
CA ARG A 164 -14.10 10.29 -16.91
C ARG A 164 -14.46 9.50 -15.66
N VAL A 165 -14.05 9.98 -14.50
CA VAL A 165 -14.31 9.31 -13.21
C VAL A 165 -15.37 10.06 -12.42
N ILE A 166 -16.39 9.34 -11.92
CA ILE A 166 -17.41 9.88 -11.02
C ILE A 166 -17.55 8.96 -9.82
N SER A 167 -17.59 9.54 -8.61
CA SER A 167 -18.03 8.82 -7.44
C SER A 167 -19.55 8.87 -7.30
N LEU A 168 -20.19 7.74 -7.09
CA LEU A 168 -21.65 7.68 -6.84
C LEU A 168 -22.00 7.87 -5.37
N THR A 169 -21.05 8.31 -4.56
CA THR A 169 -21.20 8.56 -3.12
C THR A 169 -21.44 10.03 -2.79
N ASP A 170 -21.30 10.93 -3.77
CA ASP A 170 -21.27 12.39 -3.53
C ASP A 170 -22.64 13.06 -3.64
N ASN A 171 -23.56 12.53 -4.45
CA ASN A 171 -24.88 13.12 -4.63
C ASN A 171 -25.82 12.74 -3.47
N LEU A 172 -25.70 13.46 -2.36
CA LEU A 172 -26.45 13.18 -1.13
C LEU A 172 -27.97 13.26 -1.32
N SER A 173 -28.49 14.18 -2.13
CA SER A 173 -29.93 14.27 -2.39
C SER A 173 -30.44 13.05 -3.15
N TRP A 174 -29.68 12.53 -4.13
CA TRP A 174 -30.01 11.27 -4.80
C TRP A 174 -29.99 10.09 -3.83
N ILE A 175 -28.90 9.94 -3.08
CA ILE A 175 -28.69 8.83 -2.14
C ILE A 175 -29.82 8.80 -1.10
N SER A 176 -30.12 9.94 -0.47
CA SER A 176 -31.15 10.02 0.56
C SER A 176 -32.57 9.81 0.00
N ALA A 177 -32.89 10.34 -1.17
CA ALA A 177 -34.18 10.11 -1.82
C ALA A 177 -34.38 8.63 -2.16
N THR A 178 -33.40 8.00 -2.82
CA THR A 178 -33.47 6.56 -3.14
C THR A 178 -33.57 5.71 -1.88
N ALA A 179 -32.79 6.04 -0.84
CA ALA A 179 -32.82 5.30 0.42
C ALA A 179 -34.19 5.38 1.12
N ASN A 180 -34.84 6.54 1.07
CA ASN A 180 -36.17 6.76 1.66
C ASN A 180 -37.28 6.06 0.85
N ASP A 181 -37.24 6.19 -0.47
CA ASP A 181 -38.35 5.83 -1.35
C ASP A 181 -38.31 4.35 -1.78
N GLU A 182 -37.12 3.78 -1.95
CA GLU A 182 -36.92 2.45 -2.55
C GLU A 182 -36.04 1.51 -1.70
N GLY A 183 -35.18 2.07 -0.86
CA GLY A 183 -34.28 1.33 0.02
C GLY A 183 -32.81 1.62 -0.20
N TYR A 184 -32.02 1.56 0.88
CA TYR A 184 -30.59 1.89 0.84
C TYR A 184 -29.77 0.93 -0.05
N ASP A 185 -30.27 -0.28 -0.27
CA ASP A 185 -29.67 -1.28 -1.15
C ASP A 185 -29.74 -0.91 -2.65
N LEU A 186 -30.50 0.13 -3.03
CA LEU A 186 -30.65 0.58 -4.41
C LEU A 186 -29.91 1.89 -4.73
N ILE A 187 -29.26 2.54 -3.75
CA ILE A 187 -28.67 3.88 -3.93
C ILE A 187 -27.64 3.97 -5.08
N PHE A 188 -26.88 2.90 -5.32
CA PHE A 188 -25.89 2.87 -6.41
C PHE A 188 -26.52 2.37 -7.71
N VAL A 189 -27.38 1.36 -7.63
CA VAL A 189 -28.08 0.79 -8.80
C VAL A 189 -28.89 1.88 -9.52
N ASN A 190 -29.62 2.73 -8.79
CA ASN A 190 -30.45 3.74 -9.43
C ASN A 190 -29.62 4.83 -10.13
N GLN A 191 -28.46 5.20 -9.58
CA GLN A 191 -27.52 6.08 -10.27
C GLN A 191 -26.93 5.40 -11.52
N LEU A 192 -26.52 4.14 -11.42
CA LEU A 192 -25.98 3.37 -12.56
C LEU A 192 -27.01 3.21 -13.68
N LYS A 193 -28.30 2.93 -13.36
CA LYS A 193 -29.37 2.85 -14.36
C LYS A 193 -29.46 4.11 -15.24
N THR A 194 -29.20 5.28 -14.67
CA THR A 194 -29.27 6.55 -15.39
C THR A 194 -27.98 6.89 -16.14
N LEU A 195 -26.83 6.61 -15.53
CA LEU A 195 -25.55 7.15 -15.98
C LEU A 195 -24.69 6.15 -16.77
N MET A 196 -24.78 4.86 -16.46
CA MET A 196 -23.89 3.84 -16.99
C MET A 196 -24.22 3.46 -18.43
N GLN A 197 -23.19 3.20 -19.21
CA GLN A 197 -23.24 2.66 -20.56
C GLN A 197 -22.44 1.34 -20.64
N PRO A 198 -22.70 0.49 -21.66
CA PRO A 198 -21.85 -0.66 -21.92
C PRO A 198 -20.38 -0.26 -22.12
N ASN A 199 -19.45 -1.11 -21.65
CA ASN A 199 -18.00 -0.86 -21.62
C ASN A 199 -17.51 0.19 -20.61
N ASP A 200 -18.38 0.70 -19.73
CA ASP A 200 -17.96 1.45 -18.55
C ASP A 200 -17.27 0.54 -17.52
N LEU A 201 -16.58 1.15 -16.56
CA LEU A 201 -15.95 0.47 -15.43
C LEU A 201 -16.70 0.81 -14.16
N VAL A 202 -16.97 -0.20 -13.31
CA VAL A 202 -17.52 0.00 -11.97
C VAL A 202 -16.55 -0.57 -10.94
N LEU A 203 -15.98 0.31 -10.13
CA LEU A 203 -15.02 0.01 -9.07
C LEU A 203 -15.77 -0.02 -7.73
N ALA A 204 -15.99 -1.22 -7.20
CA ALA A 204 -16.70 -1.44 -5.95
C ALA A 204 -15.74 -1.61 -4.78
N ILE A 205 -15.69 -0.61 -3.88
CA ILE A 205 -14.86 -0.65 -2.68
C ILE A 205 -15.70 -1.14 -1.50
N SER A 206 -15.35 -2.30 -0.94
CA SER A 206 -16.05 -2.86 0.23
C SER A 206 -15.11 -3.70 1.07
N SER A 207 -14.80 -3.23 2.28
CA SER A 207 -13.91 -3.95 3.21
C SER A 207 -14.31 -5.41 3.42
N SER A 208 -15.60 -5.69 3.63
CA SER A 208 -16.12 -7.04 3.87
C SER A 208 -16.57 -7.77 2.61
N GLY A 209 -16.69 -7.08 1.47
CA GLY A 209 -17.27 -7.64 0.25
C GLY A 209 -18.74 -8.06 0.35
N ASN A 210 -19.46 -7.66 1.40
CA ASN A 210 -20.80 -8.17 1.72
C ASN A 210 -21.88 -7.08 1.83
N SER A 211 -21.58 -5.83 1.47
CA SER A 211 -22.56 -4.74 1.51
C SER A 211 -23.65 -4.93 0.45
N PRO A 212 -24.95 -5.03 0.82
CA PRO A 212 -26.02 -5.34 -0.13
C PRO A 212 -26.14 -4.34 -1.29
N ASN A 213 -26.01 -3.04 -1.01
CA ASN A 213 -26.05 -1.99 -2.02
C ASN A 213 -24.91 -2.09 -3.05
N VAL A 214 -23.71 -2.47 -2.60
CA VAL A 214 -22.55 -2.65 -3.48
C VAL A 214 -22.67 -3.93 -4.30
N ILE A 215 -23.14 -5.03 -3.69
CA ILE A 215 -23.41 -6.30 -4.39
C ILE A 215 -24.40 -6.08 -5.53
N LYS A 216 -25.55 -5.46 -5.25
CA LYS A 216 -26.57 -5.20 -6.27
C LYS A 216 -26.05 -4.32 -7.41
N ALA A 217 -25.21 -3.33 -7.08
CA ALA A 217 -24.58 -2.47 -8.07
C ALA A 217 -23.64 -3.24 -9.01
N VAL A 218 -22.81 -4.15 -8.46
CA VAL A 218 -21.92 -5.00 -9.26
C VAL A 218 -22.72 -5.96 -10.14
N GLU A 219 -23.75 -6.63 -9.60
CA GLU A 219 -24.63 -7.51 -10.38
C GLU A 219 -25.30 -6.75 -11.55
N PHE A 220 -25.84 -5.55 -11.27
CA PHE A 220 -26.44 -4.69 -12.28
C PHE A 220 -25.43 -4.24 -13.35
N ALA A 221 -24.26 -3.77 -12.92
CA ALA A 221 -23.22 -3.28 -13.80
C ALA A 221 -22.74 -4.35 -14.79
N LYS A 222 -22.47 -5.55 -14.26
CA LYS A 222 -22.07 -6.72 -15.05
C LYS A 222 -23.14 -7.11 -16.06
N ALA A 223 -24.41 -7.15 -15.65
CA ALA A 223 -25.54 -7.44 -16.55
C ALA A 223 -25.70 -6.36 -17.64
N GLY A 224 -25.33 -5.11 -17.35
CA GLY A 224 -25.34 -3.98 -18.28
C GLY A 224 -24.10 -3.89 -19.20
N GLY A 225 -23.17 -4.85 -19.13
CA GLY A 225 -21.97 -4.87 -19.99
C GLY A 225 -20.84 -3.96 -19.53
N ALA A 226 -20.86 -3.50 -18.27
CA ALA A 226 -19.71 -2.84 -17.65
C ALA A 226 -18.70 -3.88 -17.11
N THR A 227 -17.43 -3.52 -17.09
CA THR A 227 -16.40 -4.31 -16.39
C THR A 227 -16.42 -3.96 -14.90
N THR A 228 -16.48 -4.97 -14.04
CA THR A 228 -16.61 -4.77 -12.60
C THR A 228 -15.35 -5.16 -11.82
N TYR A 229 -14.89 -4.26 -10.95
CA TYR A 229 -13.85 -4.54 -9.97
C TYR A 229 -14.42 -4.64 -8.56
N ALA A 230 -13.94 -5.60 -7.79
CA ALA A 230 -14.20 -5.69 -6.35
C ALA A 230 -12.91 -5.42 -5.56
N ILE A 231 -12.79 -4.23 -4.97
CA ILE A 231 -11.68 -3.85 -4.09
C ILE A 231 -12.09 -4.21 -2.65
N VAL A 232 -11.58 -5.35 -2.18
CA VAL A 232 -12.07 -6.04 -0.98
C VAL A 232 -10.93 -6.49 -0.09
N GLY A 233 -11.21 -6.69 1.21
CA GLY A 233 -10.27 -7.33 2.13
C GLY A 233 -10.93 -8.39 2.97
N PHE A 234 -10.40 -8.65 4.16
CA PHE A 234 -10.89 -9.68 5.06
C PHE A 234 -10.94 -11.07 4.39
N ASP A 235 -12.12 -11.62 4.14
CA ASP A 235 -12.36 -12.87 3.43
C ASP A 235 -12.88 -12.65 2.00
N GLY A 236 -12.91 -11.40 1.53
CA GLY A 236 -13.36 -11.00 0.20
C GLY A 236 -14.88 -10.96 0.02
N GLY A 237 -15.64 -11.66 0.87
CA GLY A 237 -17.10 -11.74 0.84
C GLY A 237 -17.67 -12.20 -0.51
N LYS A 238 -18.96 -11.89 -0.74
CA LYS A 238 -19.65 -12.23 -1.99
C LYS A 238 -19.04 -11.50 -3.20
N LEU A 239 -18.61 -10.25 -3.03
CA LEU A 239 -18.08 -9.43 -4.13
C LEU A 239 -16.87 -10.06 -4.83
N MET A 240 -15.99 -10.73 -4.08
CA MET A 240 -14.83 -11.44 -4.66
C MET A 240 -15.24 -12.54 -5.65
N GLN A 241 -16.44 -13.11 -5.52
CA GLN A 241 -16.92 -14.20 -6.37
C GLN A 241 -17.68 -13.70 -7.60
N ILE A 242 -18.35 -12.54 -7.50
CA ILE A 242 -19.29 -12.08 -8.52
C ILE A 242 -18.72 -11.02 -9.47
N ALA A 243 -17.76 -10.22 -9.00
CA ALA A 243 -17.08 -9.23 -9.82
C ALA A 243 -16.22 -9.92 -10.89
N ASP A 244 -15.98 -9.22 -12.00
CA ASP A 244 -15.12 -9.75 -13.07
C ASP A 244 -13.66 -9.82 -12.63
N LYS A 245 -13.21 -8.82 -11.87
CA LYS A 245 -11.82 -8.68 -11.43
C LYS A 245 -11.74 -8.34 -9.93
N PRO A 246 -11.34 -9.27 -9.06
CA PRO A 246 -11.11 -8.96 -7.66
C PRO A 246 -9.75 -8.27 -7.48
N LEU A 247 -9.73 -7.19 -6.69
CA LEU A 247 -8.53 -6.58 -6.14
C LEU A 247 -8.52 -6.82 -4.61
N TYR A 248 -7.75 -7.79 -4.16
CA TYR A 248 -7.73 -8.25 -2.78
C TYR A 248 -6.62 -7.58 -1.95
N ILE A 249 -7.03 -6.98 -0.83
CA ILE A 249 -6.16 -6.40 0.18
C ILE A 249 -6.04 -7.40 1.34
N PRO A 250 -4.84 -7.96 1.63
CA PRO A 250 -4.65 -9.05 2.58
C PRO A 250 -4.71 -8.57 4.04
N SER A 251 -5.91 -8.21 4.48
CA SER A 251 -6.27 -7.71 5.82
C SER A 251 -7.13 -8.71 6.59
N LYS A 252 -7.16 -8.61 7.92
CA LYS A 252 -8.00 -9.45 8.80
C LYS A 252 -9.33 -8.78 9.08
N LYS A 253 -10.38 -9.59 9.31
CA LYS A 253 -11.71 -9.12 9.71
C LYS A 253 -11.63 -8.08 10.85
N GLY A 254 -12.26 -6.93 10.63
CA GLY A 254 -12.28 -5.82 11.59
C GLY A 254 -11.14 -4.80 11.41
N GLN A 255 -10.15 -5.05 10.55
CA GLN A 255 -9.10 -4.08 10.23
C GLN A 255 -9.58 -3.04 9.20
N TYR A 256 -10.65 -2.31 9.51
CA TYR A 256 -11.22 -1.29 8.62
C TYR A 256 -10.24 -0.15 8.32
N GLY A 257 -9.47 0.31 9.31
CA GLY A 257 -8.44 1.34 9.09
C GLY A 257 -7.39 0.91 8.05
N PHE A 258 -6.96 -0.35 8.05
CA PHE A 258 -6.03 -0.84 7.03
C PHE A 258 -6.67 -0.85 5.64
N MET A 259 -7.96 -1.18 5.54
CA MET A 259 -8.66 -1.14 4.27
C MET A 259 -8.76 0.29 3.73
N GLU A 260 -9.07 1.25 4.59
CA GLU A 260 -9.18 2.67 4.23
C GLU A 260 -7.82 3.23 3.80
N ASP A 261 -6.77 3.00 4.59
CA ASP A 261 -5.40 3.44 4.29
C ASP A 261 -4.88 2.85 2.97
N ILE A 262 -5.00 1.53 2.81
CA ILE A 262 -4.45 0.84 1.62
C ILE A 262 -5.22 1.22 0.36
N THR A 263 -6.55 1.35 0.45
CA THR A 263 -7.35 1.79 -0.71
C THR A 263 -6.96 3.21 -1.14
N LEU A 264 -6.69 4.11 -0.19
CA LEU A 264 -6.18 5.44 -0.53
C LEU A 264 -4.82 5.34 -1.24
N VAL A 265 -3.89 4.56 -0.69
CA VAL A 265 -2.55 4.33 -1.26
C VAL A 265 -2.62 3.73 -2.67
N ILE A 266 -3.50 2.74 -2.92
CA ILE A 266 -3.70 2.17 -4.27
C ILE A 266 -4.09 3.27 -5.26
N GLY A 267 -5.04 4.14 -4.88
CA GLY A 267 -5.48 5.26 -5.72
C GLY A 267 -4.32 6.21 -6.05
N HIS A 268 -3.47 6.51 -5.06
CA HIS A 268 -2.28 7.35 -5.28
C HIS A 268 -1.23 6.66 -6.15
N ILE A 269 -0.93 5.39 -5.93
CA ILE A 269 0.03 4.64 -6.78
C ILE A 269 -0.41 4.71 -8.25
N ILE A 270 -1.68 4.41 -8.53
CA ILE A 270 -2.18 4.37 -9.91
C ILE A 270 -2.26 5.78 -10.50
N SER A 271 -2.80 6.76 -9.77
CA SER A 271 -2.94 8.13 -10.28
C SER A 271 -1.60 8.81 -10.52
N ILE A 272 -0.61 8.60 -9.65
CA ILE A 272 0.75 9.13 -9.82
C ILE A 272 1.43 8.45 -11.01
N TYR A 273 1.36 7.12 -11.12
CA TYR A 273 1.93 6.40 -12.25
C TYR A 273 1.36 6.88 -13.60
N LEU A 274 0.03 6.99 -13.70
CA LEU A 274 -0.63 7.49 -14.91
C LEU A 274 -0.22 8.93 -15.23
N TYR A 275 0.05 9.75 -14.23
CA TYR A 275 0.50 11.13 -14.40
C TYR A 275 1.95 11.23 -14.86
N GLU A 276 2.87 10.51 -14.21
CA GLU A 276 4.30 10.54 -14.51
C GLU A 276 4.61 9.97 -15.91
N HIS A 277 3.85 8.98 -16.35
CA HIS A 277 4.04 8.30 -17.63
C HIS A 277 3.08 8.75 -18.74
N ASP A 278 2.31 9.84 -18.56
CA ASP A 278 1.25 10.21 -19.50
C ASP A 278 1.74 10.42 -20.94
N GLN A 279 2.95 10.96 -21.12
CA GLN A 279 3.54 11.19 -22.45
C GLN A 279 3.98 9.90 -23.13
N GLU A 280 4.54 8.95 -22.38
CA GLU A 280 4.95 7.64 -22.90
C GLU A 280 3.75 6.75 -23.24
N LEU A 281 2.61 6.99 -22.57
CA LEU A 281 1.36 6.28 -22.80
C LEU A 281 0.51 6.89 -23.94
N PHE A 282 1.05 7.89 -24.66
CA PHE A 282 0.42 8.58 -25.79
C PHE A 282 0.99 8.23 -27.16
N GLU A 283 2.20 7.66 -27.22
CA GLU A 283 2.88 7.20 -28.44
C GLU A 283 2.55 5.74 -28.76
#